data_AF-A0A2A8AMY5-F1
#
_entry.id   AF-A0A2A8AMY5-F1
#
_cell.length_a   1.000
_cell.length_b   1.000
_cell.length_c   1.000
_cell.angle_alpha   90.00
_cell.angle_beta   90.00
_cell.angle_gamma   90.00
#
_symmetry.space_group_name_H-M   'P 1'
#
loop_
_entity.id
_entity.type
_entity.pdbx_description
1 polymer ?
#
loop_
_entity_poly.entity_id
_entity_poly.type
_entity_poly.pdbx_seq_one_letter_code
_entity_poly.pdbx_strand_id
1 'polypeptide(L)' 'MNVYMDDQRSFPYGYVPVTTVECALQMVRDYDVNILSLDFNMGWGERNGLDFVEACCKEGEINPHLVVKYVGS' A
#
# COMPACT_ATOMS: atom_id res chain seq x y z
N MET A 1 -8.66 9.09 1.88
CA MET A 1 -7.61 9.06 2.93
C MET A 1 -6.26 8.67 2.34
N ASN A 2 -5.15 8.82 3.07
CA ASN A 2 -3.82 8.44 2.61
C ASN A 2 -3.30 7.25 3.42
N VAL A 3 -2.69 6.27 2.74
CA VAL A 3 -2.21 5.02 3.35
C VAL A 3 -0.70 4.91 3.16
N TYR A 4 0.01 4.45 4.19
CA TYR A 4 1.45 4.23 4.18
C TYR A 4 1.72 2.77 4.51
N MET A 5 2.14 2.01 3.50
CA MET A 5 2.46 0.59 3.61
C MET A 5 3.96 0.40 3.85
N ASP A 6 4.32 0.01 5.07
CA ASP A 6 5.71 -0.15 5.53
C ASP A 6 5.70 -0.93 6.85
N ASP A 7 6.69 -1.79 7.09
CA ASP A 7 6.82 -2.61 8.30
C ASP A 7 7.87 -2.05 9.30
N GLN A 8 8.70 -1.09 8.89
CA GLN A 8 9.91 -0.68 9.61
C GLN A 8 10.01 0.82 9.89
N ARG A 9 9.38 1.68 9.08
CA ARG A 9 9.55 3.13 9.16
C ARG A 9 8.40 3.83 9.87
N SER A 10 8.73 4.98 10.45
CA SER A 10 7.73 5.94 10.91
C SER A 10 6.99 6.52 9.70
N PHE A 11 5.68 6.67 9.79
CA PHE A 11 4.85 7.20 8.71
C PHE A 11 4.56 8.71 8.90
N PRO A 12 4.34 9.47 7.81
CA PRO A 12 4.04 10.91 7.92
C PRO A 12 2.68 11.18 8.56
N TYR A 13 2.53 12.36 9.19
CA TYR A 13 1.24 12.79 9.73
C TYR A 13 0.14 12.79 8.65
N GLY A 14 -1.05 12.31 9.00
CA GLY A 14 -2.19 12.22 8.09
C GLY A 14 -2.20 10.97 7.19
N TYR A 15 -1.24 10.07 7.37
CA TYR A 15 -1.27 8.73 6.79
C TYR A 15 -1.79 7.70 7.79
N VAL A 16 -2.48 6.69 7.27
CA VAL A 16 -2.84 5.48 8.02
C VAL A 16 -1.79 4.41 7.73
N PRO A 17 -1.10 3.86 8.74
CA PRO A 17 -0.11 2.81 8.53
C PRO A 17 -0.79 1.48 8.25
N VAL A 18 -0.21 0.70 7.34
CA VAL A 18 -0.53 -0.71 7.12
C VAL A 18 0.77 -1.50 6.99
N THR A 19 0.89 -2.62 7.68
CA THR A 19 2.16 -3.37 7.78
C THR A 19 2.16 -4.64 6.94
N THR A 20 1.11 -4.90 6.16
CA THR A 20 1.01 -6.06 5.27
C THR A 20 0.31 -5.69 3.96
N VAL A 21 0.60 -6.47 2.91
CA VAL A 21 -0.03 -6.32 1.59
C VAL A 21 -1.54 -6.57 1.67
N GLU A 22 -1.99 -7.53 2.47
CA GLU A 22 -3.41 -7.84 2.66
C GLU A 22 -4.18 -6.67 3.26
N CYS A 23 -3.61 -6.01 4.27
CA CYS A 23 -4.22 -4.83 4.87
C CYS A 23 -4.27 -3.67 3.88
N ALA A 24 -3.21 -3.45 3.09
CA ALA A 24 -3.20 -2.43 2.05
C ALA A 24 -4.27 -2.70 0.98
N LEU A 25 -4.40 -3.95 0.52
CA LEU A 25 -5.44 -4.37 -0.43
C LEU A 25 -6.85 -4.14 0.14
N GLN A 26 -7.08 -4.50 1.39
CA GLN A 26 -8.38 -4.25 2.03
C GLN A 26 -8.68 -2.74 2.11
N MET A 27 -7.68 -1.92 2.44
CA MET A 27 -7.85 -0.47 2.51
C MET A 27 -8.27 0.14 1.18
N VAL A 28 -7.63 -0.25 0.06
CA VAL A 28 -7.96 0.30 -1.26
C VAL A 28 -9.29 -0.21 -1.82
N ARG A 29 -9.81 -1.33 -1.31
CA ARG A 29 -11.13 -1.87 -1.68
C ARG A 29 -12.27 -1.22 -0.90
N ASP A 30 -12.09 -1.08 0.42
CA ASP A 30 -13.18 -0.68 1.31
C ASP A 30 -13.29 0.83 1.50
N TYR A 31 -12.19 1.56 1.23
CA TYR A 31 -12.09 2.98 1.51
C TYR A 31 -11.62 3.77 0.28
N ASP A 32 -12.02 5.03 0.22
CA ASP A 32 -11.56 5.97 -0.79
C ASP A 32 -10.12 6.40 -0.49
N VAL A 33 -9.14 5.60 -0.93
CA VAL A 33 -7.71 5.88 -0.79
C VAL A 33 -7.25 6.77 -1.94
N ASN A 34 -6.74 7.95 -1.60
CA ASN A 34 -6.25 8.94 -2.56
C ASN A 34 -4.79 8.66 -2.94
N ILE A 35 -3.97 8.38 -1.92
CA ILE A 35 -2.54 8.12 -2.05
C ILE A 35 -2.22 6.86 -1.26
N LEU A 36 -1.56 5.91 -1.90
CA LEU A 36 -0.90 4.80 -1.25
C LEU A 36 0.62 4.96 -1.40
N SER A 37 1.28 5.24 -0.30
CA SER A 37 2.72 5.23 -0.18
C SER A 37 3.16 3.79 0.08
N LEU A 38 4.04 3.26 -0.75
CA LEU A 38 4.33 1.83 -0.83
C LEU A 38 5.83 1.58 -0.62
N ASP A 39 6.20 0.90 0.46
CA ASP A 39 7.52 0.27 0.59
C ASP A 39 7.53 -1.08 -0.13
N PHE A 40 8.65 -1.37 -0.79
CA PHE A 40 8.90 -2.67 -1.37
C PHE A 40 9.39 -3.65 -0.33
N ASN A 41 10.24 -3.23 0.60
CA ASN A 41 10.88 -4.15 1.52
C ASN A 41 10.06 -4.34 2.80
N MET A 42 9.03 -5.18 2.74
CA MET A 42 8.13 -5.45 3.87
C MET A 42 8.63 -6.55 4.84
N GLY A 43 9.93 -6.84 4.83
CA GLY A 43 10.54 -7.88 5.65
C GLY A 43 10.83 -9.20 4.92
N TRP A 44 11.59 -10.07 5.57
CA TRP A 44 12.12 -11.30 4.96
C TRP A 44 11.06 -12.41 4.91
N GLY A 45 10.76 -12.90 3.70
CA GLY A 45 9.76 -13.95 3.48
C GLY A 45 8.31 -13.46 3.45
N GLU A 46 8.10 -12.16 3.65
CA GLU A 46 6.79 -11.51 3.55
C GLU A 46 6.48 -11.06 2.13
N ARG A 47 5.19 -10.83 1.87
CA ARG A 47 4.75 -10.20 0.62
C ARG A 47 5.22 -8.75 0.57
N ASN A 48 5.66 -8.33 -0.60
CA ASN A 48 6.30 -7.04 -0.83
C ASN A 48 5.42 -6.07 -1.65
N GLY A 49 5.96 -4.88 -1.91
CA GLY A 49 5.30 -3.87 -2.76
C GLY A 49 4.95 -4.36 -4.18
N LEU A 50 5.74 -5.26 -4.78
CA LEU A 50 5.40 -5.84 -6.08
C LEU A 50 4.19 -6.76 -5.98
N ASP A 51 4.13 -7.59 -4.93
CA ASP A 51 3.00 -8.49 -4.70
C ASP A 51 1.70 -7.71 -4.47
N PHE A 52 1.78 -6.52 -3.87
CA PHE A 52 0.67 -5.59 -3.79
C PHE A 52 0.23 -5.14 -5.18
N VAL A 53 1.14 -4.57 -5.98
CA VAL A 53 0.81 -4.03 -7.32
C VAL A 53 0.25 -5.13 -8.23
N GLU A 54 0.82 -6.33 -8.19
CA GLU A 54 0.34 -7.46 -8.99
C GLU A 54 -1.06 -7.90 -8.60
N ALA A 55 -1.34 -8.05 -7.29
CA ALA A 55 -2.67 -8.38 -6.79
C ALA A 55 -3.68 -7.28 -7.16
N CYS A 56 -3.26 -6.03 -6.97
CA CYS A 56 -4.03 -4.86 -7.35
C CYS A 56 -4.44 -4.87 -8.83
N CYS A 57 -3.49 -5.08 -9.74
CA CYS A 57 -3.79 -5.13 -11.17
C CYS A 57 -4.70 -6.33 -11.55
N LYS A 58 -4.59 -7.45 -10.84
CA LYS A 58 -5.43 -8.65 -11.08
C LYS A 58 -6.89 -8.46 -10.68
N GLU A 59 -7.16 -7.64 -9.67
CA GLU A 59 -8.51 -7.47 -9.12
C GLU A 59 -9.41 -6.53 -9.93
N GLY A 60 -8.85 -5.73 -10.84
CA GLY A 60 -9.60 -5.00 -11.86
C GLY A 60 -10.45 -3.82 -11.38
N GLU A 61 -10.68 -3.67 -10.07
CA GLU A 61 -11.50 -2.59 -9.48
C GLU A 61 -10.69 -1.74 -8.48
N ILE A 62 -9.63 -1.11 -8.96
CA ILE A 62 -8.94 -0.09 -8.17
C ILE A 62 -9.45 1.26 -8.61
N ASN A 63 -9.70 2.13 -7.63
CA ASN A 63 -10.01 3.53 -7.87
C ASN A 63 -9.03 4.08 -8.95
N PRO A 64 -9.51 4.50 -10.13
CA PRO A 64 -8.64 4.95 -11.23
C PRO A 64 -7.86 6.22 -10.89
N HIS A 65 -8.22 6.89 -9.79
CA HIS A 65 -7.53 8.06 -9.27
C HIS A 65 -6.53 7.73 -8.14
N LEU A 66 -6.39 6.46 -7.74
CA LEU A 66 -5.40 6.05 -6.76
C LEU A 66 -3.99 6.36 -7.26
N VAL A 67 -3.26 7.18 -6.50
CA VAL A 67 -1.84 7.45 -6.76
C VAL A 67 -0.98 6.54 -5.89
N VAL A 68 -0.24 5.63 -6.53
CA VAL A 68 0.77 4.81 -5.86
C VAL A 68 2.11 5.53 -5.89
N LYS A 69 2.68 5.80 -4.72
CA LYS A 69 4.01 6.41 -4.57
C LYS A 69 4.96 5.40 -3.96
N TYR A 70 5.99 5.04 -4.71
CA TYR A 70 7.04 4.19 -4.20
C TYR A 70 7.90 4.95 -3.17
N VAL A 71 8.13 4.33 -2.02
CA VAL A 71 9.08 4.81 -1.02
C VAL A 71 10.29 3.89 -1.04
N GLY A 72 11.38 4.37 -1.63
CA GLY A 72 12.67 3.67 -1.60
C GLY A 72 13.44 3.96 -0.32
N SER A 73 14.46 3.16 -0.04
CA SER A 73 15.55 3.48 0.89
C SER A 73 16.35 4.70 0.45
#